data_AF-A0A4Y7Q1D0-F1
#
_entry.id   AF-A0A4Y7Q1D0-F1
#
_cell.length_a   1.000
_cell.length_b   1.000
_cell.length_c   1.000
_cell.angle_alpha   90.00
_cell.angle_beta   90.00
_cell.angle_gamma   90.00
#
_symmetry.space_group_name_H-M   'P 1'
#
loop_
_entity.id
_entity.type
_entity.pdbx_description
1 polymer ?
#
loop_
_entity_poly.entity_id
_entity_poly.type
_entity_poly.pdbx_seq_one_letter_code
_entity_poly.pdbx_strand_id
1 'polypeptide(L)'
;MLPSNLKFELITANEVSDAHKLEVAGFPPDEAESLSRFQSRQSQAPELFLGAFLPQTLHDDSTPKGLEAGRRLIGYICASLSKSGKHTHASMLTHDLGGTSVCIHTVLVSSEYQRRGVAIAMLEDYIARLREANEVAGALKYARVLLLAHEETLGLYERAGFRCVGKSDVVYGSRPWYEFRKELADSPSPTAEPADAAFNNPPPGISEALQRSATGPRPNARPSSDVESVVEPGDGDTQTNKYDLLCPRNGCGSVILKRGVAELVEAPSVELEPTGYNPTSPLTPLEPPPAQMSWWLVKPSPMVFENIGFTRPVPQSQPSAGPKKKLLICAECELGPLGYCFEGGSEFWLAFNRVGYRE
;
A
#
# COMPACT_ATOMS: atom_id res chain seq x y z
N MET A 1 25.02 21.84 4.09
CA MET A 1 24.46 23.06 3.46
C MET A 1 24.07 22.73 2.03
N LEU A 2 23.01 23.37 1.53
CA LEU A 2 22.57 23.20 0.14
C LEU A 2 23.69 23.63 -0.83
N PRO A 3 23.87 22.94 -1.98
CA PRO A 3 24.83 23.36 -2.99
C PRO A 3 24.52 24.76 -3.52
N SER A 4 25.56 25.58 -3.71
CA SER A 4 25.45 26.85 -4.42
C SER A 4 25.01 26.61 -5.87
N ASN A 5 24.11 27.43 -6.40
CA ASN A 5 23.53 27.33 -7.75
C ASN A 5 22.63 26.10 -7.99
N LEU A 6 22.13 25.45 -6.94
CA LEU A 6 21.07 24.44 -7.07
C LEU A 6 19.82 25.06 -7.69
N LYS A 7 19.31 24.43 -8.76
CA LYS A 7 18.05 24.81 -9.42
C LYS A 7 17.07 23.64 -9.41
N PHE A 8 15.79 23.96 -9.22
CA PHE A 8 14.71 23.00 -9.39
C PHE A 8 13.97 23.31 -10.70
N GLU A 9 13.99 22.36 -11.63
CA GLU A 9 13.44 22.53 -12.97
C GLU A 9 12.81 21.21 -13.43
N LEU A 10 11.86 21.27 -14.38
CA LEU A 10 11.22 20.07 -14.89
C LEU A 10 12.20 19.18 -15.66
N ILE A 11 12.07 17.87 -15.51
CA ILE A 11 12.83 16.87 -16.25
C ILE A 11 12.20 16.70 -17.62
N THR A 12 12.99 16.91 -18.66
CA THR A 12 12.56 16.71 -20.05
C THR A 12 12.61 15.23 -20.43
N ALA A 13 11.93 14.86 -21.52
CA ALA A 13 11.92 13.48 -22.01
C ALA A 13 13.34 12.94 -22.28
N ASN A 14 14.28 13.80 -22.70
CA ASN A 14 15.66 13.43 -22.98
C ASN A 14 16.48 13.13 -21.70
N GLU A 15 16.08 13.70 -20.56
CA GLU A 15 16.76 13.57 -19.27
C GLU A 15 16.17 12.46 -18.39
N VAL A 16 15.07 11.82 -18.82
CA VAL A 16 14.48 10.66 -18.14
C VAL A 16 15.49 9.53 -17.95
N SER A 17 16.37 9.35 -18.95
CA SER A 17 17.44 8.35 -18.86
C SER A 17 18.44 8.65 -17.75
N ASP A 18 18.71 9.93 -17.46
CA ASP A 18 19.59 10.34 -16.38
C ASP A 18 18.93 10.18 -15.01
N ALA A 19 17.62 10.45 -14.91
CA ALA A 19 16.85 10.16 -13.69
C ALA A 19 16.84 8.65 -13.39
N HIS A 20 16.64 7.80 -14.40
CA HIS A 20 16.67 6.34 -14.24
C HIS A 20 18.07 5.82 -13.86
N LYS A 21 19.16 6.43 -14.34
CA LYS A 21 20.52 6.07 -13.86
C LYS A 21 20.67 6.34 -12.37
N LEU A 22 20.10 7.44 -11.86
CA LEU A 22 20.08 7.71 -10.43
C LEU A 22 19.21 6.69 -9.69
N GLU A 23 18.05 6.30 -10.25
CA GLU A 23 17.15 5.30 -9.66
C GLU A 23 17.85 3.97 -9.40
N VAL A 24 18.45 3.41 -10.44
CA VAL A 24 19.16 2.12 -10.37
C VAL A 24 20.33 2.17 -9.39
N ALA A 25 20.96 3.33 -9.23
CA ALA A 25 22.04 3.51 -8.26
C ALA A 25 21.52 3.74 -6.82
N GLY A 26 20.27 4.19 -6.66
CA GLY A 26 19.69 4.64 -5.40
C GLY A 26 18.82 3.60 -4.70
N PHE A 27 18.23 2.67 -5.45
CA PHE A 27 17.31 1.65 -4.93
C PHE A 27 17.83 0.22 -5.16
N PRO A 28 17.43 -0.75 -4.32
CA PRO A 28 17.69 -2.15 -4.59
C PRO A 28 16.92 -2.61 -5.85
N PRO A 29 17.38 -3.64 -6.57
CA PRO A 29 16.80 -4.03 -7.85
C PRO A 29 15.30 -4.42 -7.82
N ASP A 30 14.78 -4.83 -6.66
CA ASP A 30 13.36 -5.19 -6.46
C ASP A 30 12.45 -3.98 -6.19
N GLU A 31 13.02 -2.82 -5.87
CA GLU A 31 12.32 -1.55 -5.66
C GLU A 31 12.62 -0.51 -6.77
N ALA A 32 13.69 -0.71 -7.54
CA ALA A 32 14.04 0.18 -8.65
C ALA A 32 13.02 0.03 -9.80
N GLU A 33 12.45 1.15 -10.24
CA GLU A 33 11.49 1.17 -11.33
C GLU A 33 12.18 1.09 -12.70
N SER A 34 11.49 0.47 -13.66
CA SER A 34 11.98 0.32 -15.03
C SER A 34 12.01 1.63 -15.82
N LEU A 35 12.96 1.76 -16.75
CA LEU A 35 13.07 2.92 -17.65
C LEU A 35 11.78 3.16 -18.47
N SER A 36 11.12 2.09 -18.92
CA SER A 36 9.87 2.20 -19.70
C SER A 36 8.73 2.80 -18.88
N ARG A 37 8.65 2.49 -17.59
CA ARG A 37 7.69 3.10 -16.65
C ARG A 37 7.99 4.57 -16.41
N PHE A 38 9.26 4.93 -16.28
CA PHE A 38 9.71 6.33 -16.20
C PHE A 38 9.30 7.13 -17.43
N GLN A 39 9.61 6.61 -18.63
CA GLN A 39 9.23 7.23 -19.90
C GLN A 39 7.71 7.37 -20.04
N SER A 40 6.96 6.32 -19.68
CA SER A 40 5.50 6.31 -19.72
C SER A 40 4.87 7.33 -18.76
N ARG A 41 5.38 7.46 -17.54
CA ARG A 41 4.88 8.46 -16.57
C ARG A 41 5.25 9.89 -17.00
N GLN A 42 6.47 10.10 -17.48
CA GLN A 42 6.93 11.43 -17.91
C GLN A 42 6.16 11.91 -19.15
N SER A 43 5.82 11.01 -20.09
CA SER A 43 5.03 11.39 -21.26
C SER A 43 3.57 11.72 -20.92
N GLN A 44 3.01 11.11 -19.86
CA GLN A 44 1.64 11.34 -19.42
C GLN A 44 1.50 12.58 -18.52
N ALA A 45 2.50 12.86 -17.67
CA ALA A 45 2.47 13.95 -16.71
C ALA A 45 3.84 14.64 -16.58
N PRO A 46 4.35 15.27 -17.65
CA PRO A 46 5.68 15.90 -17.63
C PRO A 46 5.80 17.01 -16.58
N GLU A 47 4.69 17.66 -16.22
CA GLU A 47 4.65 18.69 -15.19
C GLU A 47 4.84 18.15 -13.76
N LEU A 48 4.69 16.85 -13.56
CA LEU A 48 4.88 16.18 -12.27
C LEU A 48 6.29 15.59 -12.08
N PHE A 49 7.20 15.86 -13.01
CA PHE A 49 8.59 15.40 -13.00
C PHE A 49 9.54 16.57 -12.72
N LEU A 50 9.99 16.68 -11.47
CA LEU A 50 10.89 17.75 -11.02
C LEU A 50 12.30 17.19 -10.80
N GLY A 51 13.30 17.91 -11.28
CA GLY A 51 14.71 17.60 -11.09
C GLY A 51 15.44 18.68 -10.29
N ALA A 52 16.41 18.24 -9.50
CA ALA A 52 17.39 19.07 -8.83
C ALA A 52 18.67 19.09 -9.66
N PHE A 53 19.06 20.27 -10.15
CA PHE A 53 20.14 20.44 -11.10
C PHE A 53 21.27 21.33 -10.57
N LEU A 54 22.50 20.98 -10.92
CA LEU A 54 23.66 21.84 -10.79
C LEU A 54 24.19 22.23 -12.18
N PRO A 55 24.81 23.41 -12.33
CA PRO A 55 25.56 23.73 -13.54
C PRO A 55 26.64 22.69 -13.79
N GLN A 56 26.67 22.13 -15.00
CA GLN A 56 27.73 21.25 -15.43
C GLN A 56 28.86 22.11 -16.00
N THR A 57 29.91 22.30 -15.21
CA THR A 57 31.14 22.90 -15.74
C THR A 57 31.78 21.89 -16.69
N LEU A 58 31.91 22.26 -17.97
CA LEU A 58 32.66 21.52 -18.97
C LEU A 58 34.13 21.50 -18.53
N HIS A 59 34.53 20.44 -17.82
CA HIS A 59 35.89 20.29 -17.30
C HIS A 59 36.76 19.51 -18.29
N ASP A 60 36.63 19.79 -19.59
CA ASP A 60 37.52 19.24 -20.60
C ASP A 60 38.03 20.35 -21.52
N ASP A 61 39.37 20.48 -21.59
CA ASP A 61 40.12 21.43 -22.43
C ASP A 61 39.85 21.22 -23.95
N SER A 62 39.05 20.22 -24.30
CA SER A 62 38.60 19.87 -25.64
C SER A 62 37.27 20.53 -26.05
N THR A 63 36.56 21.21 -25.13
CA THR A 63 35.19 21.68 -25.40
C THR A 63 35.17 23.02 -26.15
N PRO A 64 34.48 23.14 -27.30
CA PRO A 64 34.38 24.39 -28.04
C PRO A 64 33.80 25.53 -27.19
N LYS A 65 34.49 26.68 -27.15
CA LYS A 65 33.98 27.91 -26.53
C LYS A 65 32.67 28.33 -27.21
N GLY A 66 31.57 28.34 -26.46
CA GLY A 66 30.25 28.77 -26.93
C GLY A 66 29.12 27.76 -26.76
N LEU A 67 29.39 26.57 -26.23
CA LEU A 67 28.33 25.61 -25.86
C LEU A 67 27.74 26.01 -24.49
N GLU A 68 26.42 26.19 -24.43
CA GLU A 68 25.68 26.42 -23.18
C GLU A 68 26.15 25.44 -22.10
N ALA A 69 26.45 25.96 -20.91
CA ALA A 69 26.82 25.12 -19.78
C ALA A 69 25.64 24.16 -19.51
N GLY A 70 25.86 22.86 -19.69
CA GLY A 70 24.84 21.85 -19.44
C GLY A 70 24.37 21.87 -17.98
N ARG A 71 23.32 21.12 -17.67
CA ARG A 71 22.85 20.93 -16.30
C ARG A 71 23.00 19.46 -15.90
N ARG A 72 23.54 19.21 -14.71
CA ARG A 72 23.70 17.88 -14.13
C ARG A 72 22.56 17.61 -13.16
N LEU A 73 21.78 16.55 -13.41
CA LEU A 73 20.76 16.07 -12.48
C LEU A 73 21.42 15.41 -11.26
N ILE A 74 21.05 15.86 -10.06
CA ILE A 74 21.57 15.33 -8.78
C ILE A 74 20.47 14.77 -7.87
N GLY A 75 19.20 14.90 -8.26
CA GLY A 75 18.05 14.34 -7.56
C GLY A 75 16.78 14.63 -8.33
N TYR A 76 15.69 13.93 -8.03
CA TYR A 76 14.43 14.10 -8.71
C TYR A 76 13.22 13.64 -7.90
N ILE A 77 12.05 14.09 -8.34
CA ILE A 77 10.72 13.63 -7.93
C ILE A 77 9.98 13.20 -9.20
N CYS A 78 9.35 12.03 -9.15
CA CYS A 78 8.38 11.63 -10.18
C CYS A 78 7.05 11.21 -9.55
N ALA A 79 5.95 11.55 -10.21
CA ALA A 79 4.61 11.28 -9.71
C ALA A 79 3.61 10.98 -10.83
N SER A 80 2.44 10.47 -10.44
CA SER A 80 1.26 10.36 -11.30
C SER A 80 0.03 10.91 -10.58
N LEU A 81 -1.12 10.91 -11.27
CA LEU A 81 -2.40 11.31 -10.69
C LEU A 81 -3.27 10.09 -10.39
N SER A 82 -4.04 10.19 -9.32
CA SER A 82 -5.06 9.23 -8.94
C SER A 82 -6.32 9.92 -8.46
N LYS A 83 -7.48 9.29 -8.70
CA LYS A 83 -8.75 9.65 -8.07
C LYS A 83 -8.84 9.17 -6.62
N SER A 84 -8.02 8.19 -6.24
CA SER A 84 -8.00 7.64 -4.89
C SER A 84 -7.51 8.68 -3.89
N GLY A 85 -8.09 8.65 -2.69
CA GLY A 85 -7.62 9.46 -1.58
C GLY A 85 -6.43 8.88 -0.82
N LYS A 86 -5.99 7.67 -1.18
CA LYS A 86 -4.89 6.88 -0.60
C LYS A 86 -3.94 6.39 -1.70
N HIS A 87 -2.71 6.07 -1.33
CA HIS A 87 -1.75 5.46 -2.24
C HIS A 87 -2.09 3.96 -2.39
N THR A 88 -2.49 3.52 -3.58
CA THR A 88 -2.93 2.13 -3.83
C THR A 88 -2.01 1.43 -4.81
N HIS A 89 -2.13 0.11 -4.93
CA HIS A 89 -1.39 -0.62 -5.96
C HIS A 89 -1.78 -0.15 -7.38
N ALA A 90 -3.04 0.22 -7.60
CA ALA A 90 -3.48 0.78 -8.87
C ALA A 90 -2.81 2.13 -9.18
N SER A 91 -2.65 3.00 -8.17
CA SER A 91 -1.99 4.31 -8.38
C SER A 91 -0.50 4.17 -8.67
N MET A 92 0.17 3.11 -8.19
CA MET A 92 1.57 2.79 -8.59
C MET A 92 1.70 2.53 -10.09
N LEU A 93 0.67 1.96 -10.72
CA LEU A 93 0.72 1.45 -12.09
C LEU A 93 0.03 2.34 -13.12
N THR A 94 -0.76 3.32 -12.70
CA THR A 94 -1.62 4.09 -13.61
C THR A 94 -1.51 5.58 -13.36
N HIS A 95 -1.83 6.36 -14.40
CA HIS A 95 -2.04 7.79 -14.32
C HIS A 95 -3.48 8.07 -14.73
N ASP A 96 -4.22 8.77 -13.86
CA ASP A 96 -5.59 9.19 -14.12
C ASP A 96 -5.64 10.70 -14.35
N LEU A 97 -5.90 11.12 -15.59
CA LEU A 97 -6.00 12.54 -15.97
C LEU A 97 -7.07 13.31 -15.18
N GLY A 98 -8.10 12.62 -14.68
CA GLY A 98 -9.14 13.20 -13.83
C GLY A 98 -8.86 13.08 -12.33
N GLY A 99 -7.67 12.60 -11.93
CA GLY A 99 -7.26 12.46 -10.55
C GLY A 99 -6.82 13.78 -9.92
N THR A 100 -7.11 13.96 -8.64
CA THR A 100 -6.71 15.15 -7.86
C THR A 100 -5.66 14.83 -6.79
N SER A 101 -5.31 13.55 -6.60
CA SER A 101 -4.22 13.13 -5.73
C SER A 101 -2.94 12.98 -6.54
N VAL A 102 -1.89 13.70 -6.15
CA VAL A 102 -0.54 13.54 -6.70
C VAL A 102 0.14 12.40 -5.94
N CYS A 103 0.37 11.27 -6.60
CA CYS A 103 1.05 10.11 -6.03
C CYS A 103 2.53 10.16 -6.41
N ILE A 104 3.39 10.60 -5.48
CA ILE A 104 4.85 10.58 -5.66
C ILE A 104 5.33 9.14 -5.57
N HIS A 105 5.93 8.66 -6.65
CA HIS A 105 6.49 7.31 -6.74
C HIS A 105 7.93 7.28 -6.23
N THR A 106 8.69 8.34 -6.49
CA THR A 106 10.09 8.42 -6.10
C THR A 106 10.45 9.82 -5.64
N VAL A 107 11.20 9.90 -4.55
CA VAL A 107 12.02 11.06 -4.16
C VAL A 107 13.44 10.58 -3.97
N LEU A 108 14.34 10.98 -4.87
CA LEU A 108 15.73 10.52 -4.82
C LEU A 108 16.69 11.70 -4.88
N VAL A 109 17.74 11.65 -4.06
CA VAL A 109 18.92 12.50 -4.17
C VAL A 109 20.13 11.59 -4.27
N SER A 110 21.03 11.87 -5.21
CA SER A 110 22.25 11.09 -5.38
C SER A 110 23.09 11.10 -4.10
N SER A 111 23.74 9.98 -3.79
CA SER A 111 24.47 9.76 -2.54
C SER A 111 25.48 10.86 -2.21
N GLU A 112 26.14 11.43 -3.24
CA GLU A 112 27.08 12.56 -3.13
C GLU A 112 26.46 13.82 -2.49
N TYR A 113 25.15 14.04 -2.68
CA TYR A 113 24.43 15.25 -2.26
C TYR A 113 23.37 14.99 -1.18
N GLN A 114 23.26 13.76 -0.67
CA GLN A 114 22.39 13.44 0.47
C GLN A 114 22.84 14.14 1.75
N ARG A 115 21.93 14.23 2.73
CA ARG A 115 22.16 14.87 4.04
C ARG A 115 22.53 16.36 3.98
N ARG A 116 22.38 17.01 2.83
CA ARG A 116 22.63 18.45 2.63
C ARG A 116 21.38 19.33 2.62
N GLY A 117 20.19 18.73 2.77
CA GLY A 117 18.89 19.41 2.72
C GLY A 117 18.21 19.40 1.35
N VAL A 118 18.85 18.83 0.32
CA VAL A 118 18.36 18.87 -1.08
C VAL A 118 16.96 18.26 -1.22
N ALA A 119 16.69 17.11 -0.60
CA ALA A 119 15.39 16.46 -0.70
C ALA A 119 14.24 17.30 -0.12
N ILE A 120 14.48 17.98 1.01
CA ILE A 120 13.47 18.85 1.63
C ILE A 120 13.22 20.07 0.77
N ALA A 121 14.29 20.76 0.33
CA ALA A 121 14.16 21.92 -0.54
C ALA A 121 13.45 21.57 -1.87
N MET A 122 13.74 20.39 -2.43
CA MET A 122 13.08 19.89 -3.64
C MET A 122 11.60 19.58 -3.40
N LEU A 123 11.24 18.97 -2.27
CA LEU A 123 9.84 18.72 -1.89
C LEU A 123 9.09 20.04 -1.65
N GLU A 124 9.70 21.02 -0.98
CA GLU A 124 9.11 22.34 -0.75
C GLU A 124 8.81 23.07 -2.07
N ASP A 125 9.77 23.11 -3.00
CA ASP A 125 9.59 23.66 -4.34
C ASP A 125 8.50 22.91 -5.12
N TYR A 126 8.48 21.58 -5.04
CA TYR A 126 7.45 20.75 -5.66
C TYR A 126 6.04 21.08 -5.17
N ILE A 127 5.85 21.18 -3.84
CA ILE A 127 4.57 21.55 -3.25
C ILE A 127 4.15 22.97 -3.64
N ALA A 128 5.09 23.92 -3.66
CA ALA A 128 4.81 25.29 -4.07
C ALA A 128 4.26 25.36 -5.51
N ARG A 129 4.88 24.63 -6.45
CA ARG A 129 4.41 24.54 -7.85
C ARG A 129 3.01 23.93 -7.97
N LEU A 130 2.71 22.90 -7.19
CA LEU A 130 1.37 22.30 -7.21
C LEU A 130 0.31 23.28 -6.68
N ARG A 131 0.64 24.09 -5.67
CA ARG A 131 -0.25 25.15 -5.17
C ARG A 131 -0.44 26.27 -6.19
N GLU A 132 0.64 26.75 -6.79
CA GLU A 132 0.58 27.74 -7.87
C GLU A 132 -0.28 27.24 -9.05
N ALA A 133 -0.16 25.97 -9.42
CA ALA A 133 -1.01 25.37 -10.45
C ALA A 133 -2.50 25.35 -10.09
N ASN A 134 -2.86 25.20 -8.81
CA ASN A 134 -4.25 25.35 -8.34
C ASN A 134 -4.73 26.80 -8.46
N GLU A 135 -3.89 27.77 -8.07
CA GLU A 135 -4.21 29.19 -8.15
C GLU A 135 -4.45 29.62 -9.60
N VAL A 136 -3.54 29.26 -10.51
CA VAL A 136 -3.63 29.57 -11.95
C VAL A 136 -4.86 28.93 -12.58
N ALA A 137 -5.22 27.70 -12.18
CA ALA A 137 -6.41 27.02 -12.69
C ALA A 137 -7.71 27.66 -12.17
N GLY A 138 -7.67 28.44 -11.08
CA GLY A 138 -8.85 28.94 -10.38
C GLY A 138 -9.75 27.83 -9.81
N ALA A 139 -9.23 26.61 -9.71
CA ALA A 139 -9.93 25.41 -9.27
C ALA A 139 -8.94 24.45 -8.58
N LEU A 140 -9.45 23.54 -7.75
CA LEU A 140 -8.62 22.57 -7.04
C LEU A 140 -8.16 21.44 -7.98
N LYS A 141 -7.14 21.72 -8.80
CA LYS A 141 -6.50 20.75 -9.71
C LYS A 141 -5.86 19.59 -8.93
N TYR A 142 -5.15 19.92 -7.86
CA TYR A 142 -4.47 18.99 -6.96
C TYR A 142 -4.99 19.20 -5.54
N ALA A 143 -5.67 18.21 -4.98
CA ALA A 143 -6.21 18.26 -3.62
C ALA A 143 -5.17 17.90 -2.57
N ARG A 144 -4.29 16.93 -2.86
CA ARG A 144 -3.31 16.39 -1.92
C ARG A 144 -2.12 15.76 -2.61
N VAL A 145 -1.06 15.56 -1.85
CA VAL A 145 0.13 14.78 -2.23
C VAL A 145 0.24 13.57 -1.32
N LEU A 146 0.46 12.41 -1.94
CA LEU A 146 0.62 11.11 -1.30
C LEU A 146 1.99 10.55 -1.67
N LEU A 147 2.66 9.92 -0.71
CA LEU A 147 3.91 9.19 -0.97
C LEU A 147 4.03 7.99 -0.05
N LEU A 148 4.86 7.04 -0.45
CA LEU A 148 5.25 5.90 0.37
C LEU A 148 6.69 6.06 0.84
N ALA A 149 6.94 5.72 2.10
CA ALA A 149 8.26 5.82 2.72
C ALA A 149 8.61 4.58 3.55
N HIS A 150 9.89 4.22 3.59
CA HIS A 150 10.39 3.28 4.58
C HIS A 150 10.66 3.97 5.93
N GLU A 151 10.72 3.16 6.98
CA GLU A 151 10.87 3.59 8.36
C GLU A 151 12.08 4.53 8.59
N GLU A 152 13.19 4.32 7.87
CA GLU A 152 14.39 5.14 8.04
C GLU A 152 14.25 6.57 7.48
N THR A 153 13.21 6.80 6.67
CA THR A 153 12.95 8.08 5.97
C THR A 153 11.74 8.84 6.48
N LEU A 154 11.03 8.33 7.49
CA LEU A 154 9.83 8.99 8.06
C LEU A 154 10.12 10.44 8.48
N GLY A 155 11.19 10.64 9.26
CA GLY A 155 11.59 11.96 9.74
C GLY A 155 11.99 12.95 8.64
N LEU A 156 12.34 12.48 7.43
CA LEU A 156 12.54 13.36 6.27
C LEU A 156 11.22 14.00 5.84
N TYR A 157 10.18 13.18 5.68
CA TYR A 157 8.88 13.61 5.16
C TYR A 157 8.08 14.40 6.20
N GLU A 158 8.21 14.07 7.48
CA GLU A 158 7.65 14.88 8.58
C GLU A 158 8.23 16.30 8.56
N ARG A 159 9.55 16.43 8.36
CA ARG A 159 10.21 17.75 8.26
C ARG A 159 9.83 18.52 6.99
N ALA A 160 9.47 17.83 5.91
CA ALA A 160 8.86 18.46 4.72
C ALA A 160 7.36 18.79 4.92
N GLY A 161 6.84 18.57 6.12
CA GLY A 161 5.47 18.88 6.52
C GLY A 161 4.43 17.92 5.94
N PHE A 162 4.82 16.67 5.65
CA PHE A 162 3.87 15.59 5.42
C PHE A 162 3.47 14.96 6.76
N ARG A 163 2.23 14.46 6.83
CA ARG A 163 1.75 13.68 7.97
C ARG A 163 1.86 12.19 7.65
N CYS A 164 2.46 11.42 8.54
CA CYS A 164 2.39 9.95 8.48
C CYS A 164 0.94 9.50 8.75
N VAL A 165 0.33 8.80 7.79
CA VAL A 165 -1.01 8.23 7.92
C VAL A 165 -0.94 6.89 8.65
N GLY A 166 0.14 6.14 8.44
CA GLY A 166 0.36 4.81 9.02
C GLY A 166 0.98 3.86 8.00
N LYS A 167 1.03 2.57 8.35
CA LYS A 167 1.50 1.52 7.44
C LYS A 167 0.59 1.45 6.20
N SER A 168 1.20 1.39 5.02
CA SER A 168 0.51 1.30 3.74
C SER A 168 0.14 -0.15 3.41
N ASP A 169 -1.00 -0.31 2.75
CA ASP A 169 -1.45 -1.60 2.19
C ASP A 169 -0.68 -1.96 0.90
N VAL A 170 0.07 -1.01 0.34
CA VAL A 170 0.90 -1.23 -0.85
C VAL A 170 2.13 -2.05 -0.48
N VAL A 171 2.23 -3.23 -1.08
CA VAL A 171 3.43 -4.06 -1.05
C VAL A 171 4.21 -3.86 -2.34
N TYR A 172 5.43 -3.33 -2.21
CA TYR A 172 6.38 -3.13 -3.30
C TYR A 172 7.78 -3.41 -2.76
N GLY A 173 8.51 -4.38 -3.31
CA GLY A 173 9.72 -4.90 -2.66
C GLY A 173 9.42 -5.71 -1.38
N SER A 174 10.45 -5.97 -0.58
CA SER A 174 10.41 -6.90 0.56
C SER A 174 10.08 -6.26 1.91
N ARG A 175 10.06 -4.92 2.01
CA ARG A 175 9.94 -4.17 3.25
C ARG A 175 8.57 -3.46 3.35
N PRO A 176 8.07 -3.20 4.58
CA PRO A 176 6.86 -2.43 4.75
C PRO A 176 7.05 -0.96 4.33
N TRP A 177 5.97 -0.37 3.85
CA TRP A 177 5.89 1.04 3.51
C TRP A 177 4.92 1.75 4.46
N TYR A 178 5.16 3.04 4.69
CA TYR A 178 4.28 3.93 5.42
C TYR A 178 3.75 4.99 4.47
N GLU A 179 2.44 5.22 4.48
CA GLU A 179 1.81 6.26 3.68
C GLU A 179 1.95 7.62 4.37
N PHE A 180 2.35 8.61 3.58
CA PHE A 180 2.38 10.01 3.97
C PHE A 180 1.43 10.83 3.12
N ARG A 181 0.87 11.86 3.74
CA ARG A 181 -0.11 12.73 3.12
C ARG A 181 0.16 14.20 3.44
N LYS A 182 -0.04 15.06 2.45
CA LYS A 182 -0.05 16.52 2.59
C LYS A 182 -1.22 17.11 1.82
N GLU A 183 -2.10 17.84 2.49
CA GLU A 183 -3.18 18.57 1.82
C GLU A 183 -2.64 19.82 1.13
N LEU A 184 -3.17 20.12 -0.05
CA LEU A 184 -2.82 21.30 -0.84
C LEU A 184 -3.90 22.38 -0.81
N ALA A 185 -5.13 22.02 -0.46
CA ALA A 185 -6.15 22.98 -0.10
C ALA A 185 -6.00 23.38 1.36
N ASP A 186 -6.21 24.66 1.65
CA ASP A 186 -6.58 25.11 2.99
C ASP A 186 -7.99 24.59 3.26
N SER A 187 -8.12 23.32 3.65
CA SER A 187 -9.23 22.97 4.53
C SER A 187 -9.06 23.84 5.78
N PRO A 188 -10.10 24.46 6.35
CA PRO A 188 -9.98 25.07 7.66
C PRO A 188 -9.51 23.97 8.60
N SER A 189 -8.22 23.95 8.85
CA SER A 189 -7.65 23.14 9.89
C SER A 189 -8.22 23.74 11.17
N PRO A 190 -8.79 22.92 12.08
CA PRO A 190 -8.91 23.39 13.45
C PRO A 190 -7.49 23.82 13.84
N THR A 191 -7.36 25.11 14.15
CA THR A 191 -6.11 25.80 14.48
C THR A 191 -5.14 24.87 15.18
N ALA A 192 -3.98 24.66 14.56
CA ALA A 192 -2.85 24.02 15.20
C ALA A 192 -2.43 24.88 16.39
N GLU A 193 -2.85 24.50 17.60
CA GLU A 193 -2.14 24.90 18.81
C GLU A 193 -0.81 24.10 18.88
N PRO A 194 0.26 24.73 19.40
CA PRO A 194 1.59 24.13 19.44
C PRO A 194 1.63 22.84 20.27
N ALA A 195 2.34 21.84 19.75
CA ALA A 195 2.29 20.43 20.11
C ALA A 195 2.91 20.02 21.46
N ASP A 196 3.16 20.95 22.40
CA ASP A 196 3.97 20.63 23.60
C ASP A 196 3.21 20.67 24.95
N ALA A 197 1.87 20.62 24.97
CA ALA A 197 1.12 20.58 26.24
C ALA A 197 -0.05 19.58 26.33
N ALA A 198 -0.43 18.91 25.23
CA ALA A 198 -1.70 18.15 25.17
C ALA A 198 -1.60 16.67 25.56
N PHE A 199 -0.52 16.22 26.21
CA PHE A 199 -0.45 14.85 26.75
C PHE A 199 -1.22 14.66 28.07
N ASN A 200 -1.70 15.74 28.70
CA ASN A 200 -2.21 15.66 30.08
C ASN A 200 -3.69 15.92 30.31
N ASN A 201 -4.49 16.40 29.34
CA ASN A 201 -5.96 16.53 29.56
C ASN A 201 -6.75 16.66 28.24
N PRO A 202 -7.43 15.60 27.75
CA PRO A 202 -8.35 15.71 26.62
C PRO A 202 -9.66 16.44 26.99
N PRO A 203 -10.32 17.13 26.04
CA PRO A 203 -11.59 17.81 26.29
C PRO A 203 -12.72 16.82 26.66
N PRO A 204 -13.71 17.26 27.47
CA PRO A 204 -14.80 16.38 27.91
C PRO A 204 -15.58 15.81 26.71
N GLY A 205 -15.71 14.48 26.68
CA GLY A 205 -16.45 13.73 25.66
C GLY A 205 -15.60 12.99 24.62
N ILE A 206 -14.37 13.41 24.32
CA ILE A 206 -13.52 12.73 23.32
C ILE A 206 -12.83 11.50 23.92
N SER A 207 -12.33 11.60 25.16
CA SER A 207 -11.83 10.42 25.90
C SER A 207 -12.94 9.38 26.04
N GLU A 208 -14.17 9.81 26.32
CA GLU A 208 -15.34 8.94 26.38
C GLU A 208 -15.70 8.33 25.03
N ALA A 209 -15.59 9.05 23.92
CA ALA A 209 -15.86 8.52 22.57
C ALA A 209 -14.78 7.56 22.06
N LEU A 210 -13.50 7.83 22.35
CA LEU A 210 -12.38 6.95 22.03
C LEU A 210 -12.35 5.72 22.94
N GLN A 211 -12.61 5.89 24.25
CA GLN A 211 -12.82 4.75 25.14
C GLN A 211 -14.04 3.95 24.69
N ARG A 212 -15.18 4.56 24.35
CA ARG A 212 -16.36 3.82 23.82
C ARG A 212 -16.07 3.05 22.53
N SER A 213 -15.22 3.57 21.65
CA SER A 213 -14.82 2.86 20.42
C SER A 213 -13.77 1.75 20.68
N ALA A 214 -12.92 1.92 21.68
CA ALA A 214 -11.93 0.92 22.11
C ALA A 214 -12.50 -0.13 23.09
N THR A 215 -13.58 0.19 23.80
CA THR A 215 -14.32 -0.66 24.74
C THR A 215 -15.69 -1.09 24.20
N GLY A 216 -15.98 -0.80 22.94
CA GLY A 216 -17.17 -1.33 22.27
C GLY A 216 -17.08 -2.86 22.27
N PRO A 217 -18.19 -3.58 22.53
CA PRO A 217 -18.16 -5.03 22.50
C PRO A 217 -17.72 -5.50 21.10
N ARG A 218 -16.55 -6.14 21.03
CA ARG A 218 -16.08 -6.75 19.78
C ARG A 218 -17.13 -7.78 19.34
N PRO A 219 -17.47 -7.83 18.04
CA PRO A 219 -18.43 -8.81 17.55
C PRO A 219 -17.90 -10.22 17.88
N ASN A 220 -18.74 -11.02 18.54
CA ASN A 220 -18.37 -12.37 18.93
C ASN A 220 -18.54 -13.30 17.73
N ALA A 221 -17.43 -13.87 17.29
CA ALA A 221 -17.41 -14.96 16.34
C ALA A 221 -18.04 -16.21 16.97
N ARG A 222 -19.15 -16.70 16.42
CA ARG A 222 -19.75 -17.97 16.83
C ARG A 222 -19.40 -19.06 15.82
N PRO A 223 -18.84 -20.21 16.24
CA PRO A 223 -18.71 -21.34 15.33
C PRO A 223 -20.11 -21.87 14.98
N SER A 224 -20.28 -22.38 13.77
CA SER A 224 -21.47 -23.16 13.39
C SER A 224 -21.05 -24.56 12.97
N SER A 225 -21.85 -25.55 13.34
CA SER A 225 -21.76 -26.94 12.85
C SER A 225 -22.87 -27.27 11.84
N ASP A 226 -23.84 -26.39 11.69
CA ASP A 226 -25.00 -26.58 10.82
C ASP A 226 -24.91 -25.64 9.62
N VAL A 227 -24.60 -26.20 8.47
CA VAL A 227 -24.40 -25.47 7.22
C VAL A 227 -25.69 -24.76 6.79
N GLU A 228 -26.85 -25.40 6.98
CA GLU A 228 -28.16 -24.87 6.55
C GLU A 228 -28.52 -23.57 7.29
N SER A 229 -28.03 -23.41 8.52
CA SER A 229 -28.30 -22.23 9.36
C SER A 229 -27.55 -20.97 8.90
N VAL A 230 -26.45 -21.12 8.15
CA VAL A 230 -25.51 -20.04 7.78
C VAL A 230 -25.43 -19.77 6.28
N VAL A 231 -26.31 -20.40 5.49
CA VAL A 231 -26.44 -20.16 4.05
C VAL A 231 -27.68 -19.31 3.72
N GLU A 232 -27.59 -18.56 2.62
CA GLU A 232 -28.72 -17.92 1.97
C GLU A 232 -28.68 -18.15 0.44
N PRO A 233 -29.82 -18.11 -0.27
CA PRO A 233 -29.85 -18.28 -1.71
C PRO A 233 -29.00 -17.22 -2.41
N GLY A 234 -28.09 -17.65 -3.29
CA GLY A 234 -27.23 -16.79 -4.11
C GLY A 234 -27.74 -16.64 -5.55
N ASP A 235 -26.82 -16.29 -6.45
CA ASP A 235 -27.11 -16.24 -7.89
C ASP A 235 -27.27 -17.65 -8.47
N GLY A 236 -28.40 -17.90 -9.13
CA GLY A 236 -28.69 -19.20 -9.74
C GLY A 236 -29.01 -20.28 -8.71
N ASP A 237 -28.31 -21.42 -8.80
CA ASP A 237 -28.45 -22.58 -7.90
C ASP A 237 -27.40 -22.58 -6.77
N THR A 238 -26.70 -21.46 -6.58
CA THR A 238 -25.63 -21.34 -5.59
C THR A 238 -26.15 -20.96 -4.21
N GLN A 239 -25.46 -21.42 -3.17
CA GLN A 239 -25.69 -20.98 -1.79
C GLN A 239 -24.54 -20.08 -1.35
N THR A 240 -24.86 -18.97 -0.68
CA THR A 240 -23.86 -18.00 -0.22
C THR A 240 -23.89 -17.83 1.29
N ASN A 241 -22.82 -17.27 1.87
CA ASN A 241 -22.75 -17.06 3.31
C ASN A 241 -23.76 -16.00 3.80
N LYS A 242 -24.74 -16.41 4.59
CA LYS A 242 -25.80 -15.54 5.14
C LYS A 242 -25.28 -14.44 6.07
N TYR A 243 -24.18 -14.71 6.77
CA TYR A 243 -23.60 -13.83 7.78
C TYR A 243 -22.18 -13.38 7.39
N ASP A 244 -21.74 -12.25 7.96
CA ASP A 244 -20.33 -11.85 7.92
C ASP A 244 -19.48 -12.98 8.56
N LEU A 245 -18.41 -13.38 7.87
CA LEU A 245 -17.43 -14.33 8.37
C LEU A 245 -16.39 -13.58 9.21
N LEU A 246 -16.16 -14.05 10.43
CA LEU A 246 -15.26 -13.46 11.41
C LEU A 246 -14.05 -14.37 11.69
N CYS A 247 -12.97 -13.77 12.16
CA CYS A 247 -11.85 -14.51 12.73
C CYS A 247 -12.33 -15.32 13.94
N PRO A 248 -12.06 -16.64 14.00
CA PRO A 248 -12.55 -17.49 15.08
C PRO A 248 -11.77 -17.30 16.39
N ARG A 249 -10.70 -16.48 16.41
CA ARG A 249 -9.96 -16.21 17.64
C ARG A 249 -10.85 -15.45 18.62
N ASN A 250 -11.07 -16.04 19.80
CA ASN A 250 -11.79 -15.36 20.87
C ASN A 250 -11.12 -14.00 21.18
N GLY A 251 -11.92 -12.93 21.19
CA GLY A 251 -11.45 -11.57 21.40
C GLY A 251 -10.84 -10.87 20.18
N CYS A 252 -10.67 -11.52 19.02
CA CYS A 252 -10.20 -10.82 17.82
C CYS A 252 -11.33 -10.01 17.17
N GLY A 253 -12.40 -10.67 16.73
CA GLY A 253 -13.56 -9.99 16.11
C GLY A 253 -13.31 -9.40 14.73
N SER A 254 -12.15 -9.69 14.11
CA SER A 254 -11.83 -9.24 12.75
C SER A 254 -12.82 -9.80 11.74
N VAL A 255 -13.38 -8.95 10.88
CA VAL A 255 -14.23 -9.39 9.77
C VAL A 255 -13.33 -9.90 8.67
N ILE A 256 -13.49 -11.16 8.29
CA ILE A 256 -12.77 -11.82 7.20
C ILE A 256 -13.49 -11.60 5.87
N LEU A 257 -14.81 -11.77 5.86
CA LEU A 257 -15.62 -11.67 4.64
C LEU A 257 -17.01 -11.13 4.97
N LYS A 258 -17.60 -10.36 4.06
CA LYS A 258 -18.99 -9.90 4.18
C LYS A 258 -19.98 -10.97 3.78
N ARG A 259 -21.23 -10.86 4.27
CA ARG A 259 -22.35 -11.70 3.82
C ARG A 259 -22.52 -11.69 2.29
N GLY A 260 -22.94 -12.81 1.72
CA GLY A 260 -23.26 -12.98 0.30
C GLY A 260 -22.06 -12.99 -0.64
N VAL A 261 -20.83 -13.15 -0.14
CA VAL A 261 -19.60 -13.06 -0.94
C VAL A 261 -19.00 -14.42 -1.27
N ALA A 262 -19.04 -15.38 -0.34
CA ALA A 262 -18.54 -16.72 -0.55
C ALA A 262 -19.66 -17.65 -0.99
N GLU A 263 -19.37 -18.50 -1.96
CA GLU A 263 -20.20 -19.63 -2.39
C GLU A 263 -19.88 -20.85 -1.54
N LEU A 264 -20.89 -21.58 -1.11
CA LEU A 264 -20.72 -22.85 -0.42
C LEU A 264 -20.44 -23.97 -1.43
N VAL A 265 -19.34 -24.69 -1.24
CA VAL A 265 -18.95 -25.82 -2.09
C VAL A 265 -18.53 -27.03 -1.25
N GLU A 266 -18.99 -28.21 -1.63
CA GLU A 266 -18.50 -29.49 -1.07
C GLU A 266 -17.27 -29.95 -1.85
N ALA A 267 -16.16 -30.18 -1.13
CA ALA A 267 -14.91 -30.62 -1.74
C ALA A 267 -14.09 -31.51 -0.78
N PRO A 268 -13.13 -32.31 -1.29
CA PRO A 268 -12.23 -33.07 -0.44
C PRO A 268 -11.47 -32.16 0.53
N SER A 269 -11.28 -32.62 1.76
CA SER A 269 -10.42 -31.98 2.73
C SER A 269 -8.98 -31.91 2.21
N VAL A 270 -8.25 -30.90 2.68
CA VAL A 270 -6.88 -30.60 2.27
C VAL A 270 -6.03 -30.45 3.52
N GLU A 271 -4.87 -31.10 3.56
CA GLU A 271 -3.89 -30.88 4.61
C GLU A 271 -3.35 -29.44 4.50
N LEU A 272 -3.59 -28.65 5.55
CA LEU A 272 -3.20 -27.24 5.63
C LEU A 272 -2.00 -27.02 6.55
N GLU A 273 -1.74 -27.96 7.45
CA GLU A 273 -0.67 -27.94 8.43
C GLU A 273 0.65 -28.40 7.76
N PRO A 274 1.73 -27.60 7.80
CA PRO A 274 3.03 -28.04 7.28
C PRO A 274 3.61 -29.18 8.14
N THR A 275 4.16 -30.20 7.49
CA THR A 275 4.87 -31.29 8.18
C THR A 275 6.03 -30.74 9.02
N GLY A 276 5.94 -30.93 10.35
CA GLY A 276 6.96 -30.47 11.31
C GLY A 276 6.69 -29.10 11.94
N TYR A 277 5.63 -28.39 11.56
CA TYR A 277 5.17 -27.19 12.27
C TYR A 277 4.06 -27.59 13.24
N ASN A 278 4.35 -27.53 14.54
CA ASN A 278 3.38 -27.83 15.59
C ASN A 278 3.07 -26.53 16.33
N PRO A 279 2.10 -25.72 15.88
CA PRO A 279 1.58 -24.65 16.70
C PRO A 279 0.38 -25.18 17.47
N THR A 280 0.28 -24.83 18.74
CA THR A 280 -0.93 -24.86 19.56
C THR A 280 -2.01 -23.96 18.93
N SER A 281 -2.50 -24.34 17.74
CA SER A 281 -3.49 -23.58 17.00
C SER A 281 -4.86 -23.83 17.63
N PRO A 282 -5.61 -22.77 18.01
CA PRO A 282 -6.95 -22.91 18.56
C PRO A 282 -8.01 -23.30 17.49
N LEU A 283 -7.58 -23.62 16.27
CA LEU A 283 -8.46 -23.96 15.16
C LEU A 283 -8.84 -25.43 15.18
N THR A 284 -10.09 -25.72 14.82
CA THR A 284 -10.58 -27.09 14.64
C THR A 284 -9.74 -27.83 13.59
N PRO A 285 -9.21 -29.02 13.90
CA PRO A 285 -8.53 -29.86 12.92
C PRO A 285 -9.45 -30.17 11.73
N LEU A 286 -8.90 -30.18 10.52
CA LEU A 286 -9.63 -30.65 9.35
C LEU A 286 -9.63 -32.18 9.32
N GLU A 287 -10.67 -32.77 8.72
CA GLU A 287 -10.69 -34.22 8.50
C GLU A 287 -9.56 -34.62 7.52
N PRO A 288 -8.94 -35.79 7.67
CA PRO A 288 -7.91 -36.22 6.73
C PRO A 288 -8.52 -36.50 5.33
N PRO A 289 -7.82 -36.16 4.23
CA PRO A 289 -8.24 -36.56 2.89
C PRO A 289 -8.41 -38.09 2.80
N PRO A 290 -9.43 -38.62 2.08
CA PRO A 290 -10.26 -37.96 1.07
C PRO A 290 -11.64 -37.49 1.56
N ALA A 291 -11.84 -37.34 2.88
CA ALA A 291 -13.14 -36.94 3.44
C ALA A 291 -13.67 -35.65 2.78
N GLN A 292 -14.97 -35.60 2.48
CA GLN A 292 -15.63 -34.42 1.93
C GLN A 292 -16.03 -33.48 3.07
N MET A 293 -15.87 -32.17 2.85
CA MET A 293 -16.36 -31.17 3.77
C MET A 293 -16.77 -29.90 3.03
N SER A 294 -17.53 -29.06 3.72
CA SER A 294 -17.97 -27.78 3.19
C SER A 294 -16.86 -26.73 3.22
N TRP A 295 -16.75 -25.98 2.13
CA TRP A 295 -15.83 -24.86 1.95
C TRP A 295 -16.59 -23.61 1.54
N TRP A 296 -16.09 -22.47 1.99
CA TRP A 296 -16.45 -21.17 1.45
C TRP A 296 -15.48 -20.82 0.32
N LEU A 297 -15.98 -20.87 -0.90
CA LEU A 297 -15.26 -20.54 -2.12
C LEU A 297 -15.45 -19.07 -2.46
N VAL A 298 -14.33 -18.36 -2.62
CA VAL A 298 -14.31 -16.95 -3.01
C VAL A 298 -13.62 -16.81 -4.36
N LYS A 299 -14.29 -16.09 -5.28
CA LYS A 299 -13.87 -15.86 -6.66
C LYS A 299 -14.25 -14.44 -7.11
N PRO A 300 -13.63 -13.91 -8.19
CA PRO A 300 -12.40 -14.39 -8.82
C PRO A 300 -11.14 -13.78 -8.18
N SER A 301 -11.31 -12.89 -7.19
CA SER A 301 -10.26 -11.99 -6.70
C SER A 301 -10.20 -12.01 -5.18
N PRO A 302 -8.99 -11.94 -4.59
CA PRO A 302 -8.84 -11.86 -3.14
C PRO A 302 -9.24 -10.49 -2.58
N MET A 303 -9.52 -9.49 -3.43
CA MET A 303 -9.88 -8.14 -3.02
C MET A 303 -11.23 -8.02 -2.32
N VAL A 304 -12.04 -9.09 -2.34
CA VAL A 304 -13.35 -9.13 -1.65
C VAL A 304 -13.24 -9.51 -0.17
N PHE A 305 -12.05 -9.95 0.27
CA PHE A 305 -11.78 -10.17 1.69
C PHE A 305 -11.57 -8.83 2.40
N GLU A 306 -12.06 -8.74 3.63
CA GLU A 306 -11.91 -7.56 4.48
C GLU A 306 -10.55 -7.57 5.19
N ASN A 307 -10.21 -8.67 5.89
CA ASN A 307 -8.97 -8.79 6.67
C ASN A 307 -8.35 -10.20 6.58
N ILE A 308 -8.05 -10.67 5.36
CA ILE A 308 -7.29 -11.91 5.13
C ILE A 308 -5.83 -11.60 4.75
N GLY A 309 -4.90 -12.41 5.24
CA GLY A 309 -3.49 -12.43 4.87
C GLY A 309 -3.13 -13.74 4.15
N PHE A 310 -2.03 -13.69 3.39
CA PHE A 310 -1.52 -14.83 2.61
C PHE A 310 -0.11 -15.18 3.09
N THR A 311 0.14 -16.45 3.38
CA THR A 311 1.49 -16.90 3.72
C THR A 311 2.41 -16.91 2.50
N ARG A 312 3.72 -17.03 2.75
CA ARG A 312 4.65 -17.51 1.72
C ARG A 312 4.21 -18.90 1.23
N PRO A 313 4.51 -19.26 -0.03
CA PRO A 313 4.30 -20.60 -0.55
C PRO A 313 4.80 -21.71 0.40
N VAL A 314 3.94 -22.67 0.70
CA VAL A 314 4.32 -23.83 1.52
C VAL A 314 5.30 -24.70 0.72
N PRO A 315 6.47 -25.07 1.27
CA PRO A 315 7.41 -25.95 0.59
C PRO A 315 6.74 -27.29 0.25
N GLN A 316 6.59 -27.59 -1.04
CA GLN A 316 6.09 -28.89 -1.50
C GLN A 316 7.25 -29.89 -1.51
N SER A 317 7.00 -31.10 -1.03
CA SER A 317 8.00 -32.19 -0.98
C SER A 317 8.45 -32.68 -2.37
N GLN A 318 7.75 -32.31 -3.45
CA GLN A 318 8.14 -32.60 -4.83
C GLN A 318 8.11 -31.34 -5.71
N PRO A 319 9.24 -30.96 -6.35
CA PRO A 319 9.36 -29.72 -7.12
C PRO A 319 8.66 -29.73 -8.50
N SER A 320 8.02 -30.84 -8.89
CA SER A 320 7.32 -30.99 -10.18
C SER A 320 5.78 -31.00 -10.08
N ALA A 321 5.20 -30.69 -8.92
CA ALA A 321 3.77 -30.86 -8.66
C ALA A 321 3.00 -29.53 -8.59
N GLY A 322 2.71 -28.94 -9.77
CA GLY A 322 1.66 -27.94 -9.91
C GLY A 322 1.92 -26.56 -9.26
N PRO A 323 0.89 -25.70 -9.19
CA PRO A 323 1.01 -24.36 -8.64
C PRO A 323 1.26 -24.37 -7.13
N LYS A 324 2.04 -23.40 -6.65
CA LYS A 324 2.45 -23.30 -5.25
C LYS A 324 1.27 -22.93 -4.36
N LYS A 325 1.03 -23.70 -3.29
CA LYS A 325 -0.06 -23.45 -2.32
C LYS A 325 0.34 -22.32 -1.33
N LYS A 326 -0.56 -21.37 -1.09
CA LYS A 326 -0.47 -20.35 -0.03
C LYS A 326 -1.61 -20.57 0.97
N LEU A 327 -1.35 -20.30 2.24
CA LEU A 327 -2.34 -20.42 3.31
C LEU A 327 -2.98 -19.07 3.60
N LEU A 328 -4.25 -19.09 3.96
CA LEU A 328 -5.02 -17.91 4.35
C LEU A 328 -5.00 -17.76 5.87
N ILE A 329 -4.66 -16.58 6.37
CA ILE A 329 -4.58 -16.25 7.80
C ILE A 329 -5.38 -14.98 8.10
N CYS A 330 -5.81 -14.75 9.33
CA CYS A 330 -6.39 -13.47 9.72
C CYS A 330 -5.32 -12.38 9.67
N ALA A 331 -5.59 -11.28 8.95
CA ALA A 331 -4.63 -10.18 8.81
C ALA A 331 -4.41 -9.38 10.12
N GLU A 332 -5.35 -9.46 11.07
CA GLU A 332 -5.30 -8.67 12.30
C GLU A 332 -4.56 -9.39 13.44
N CYS A 333 -4.76 -10.69 13.59
CA CYS A 333 -4.18 -11.47 14.70
C CYS A 333 -3.27 -12.62 14.26
N GLU A 334 -3.04 -12.74 12.95
CA GLU A 334 -2.23 -13.78 12.31
C GLU A 334 -2.72 -15.22 12.58
N LEU A 335 -3.97 -15.39 13.03
CA LEU A 335 -4.53 -16.73 13.22
C LEU A 335 -4.73 -17.44 11.89
N GLY A 336 -4.20 -18.64 11.75
CA GLY A 336 -4.46 -19.53 10.63
C GLY A 336 -3.84 -20.91 10.81
N PRO A 337 -3.94 -21.79 9.80
CA PRO A 337 -4.52 -21.53 8.49
C PRO A 337 -6.05 -21.63 8.50
N LEU A 338 -6.73 -20.56 8.10
CA LEU A 338 -8.19 -20.50 7.92
C LEU A 338 -8.63 -21.14 6.59
N GLY A 339 -7.70 -21.25 5.64
CA GLY A 339 -7.96 -21.69 4.28
C GLY A 339 -6.70 -21.73 3.41
N TYR A 340 -6.88 -21.86 2.10
CA TYR A 340 -5.77 -21.88 1.14
C TYR A 340 -6.14 -21.28 -0.22
N CYS A 341 -5.12 -20.98 -1.01
CA CYS A 341 -5.23 -20.70 -2.42
C CYS A 341 -3.97 -21.19 -3.16
N PHE A 342 -4.00 -21.13 -4.49
CA PHE A 342 -2.83 -21.40 -5.31
C PHE A 342 -2.27 -20.11 -5.89
N GLU A 343 -0.94 -20.02 -6.00
CA GLU A 343 -0.25 -18.89 -6.59
C GLU A 343 -0.67 -18.71 -8.06
N GLY A 344 -1.15 -17.51 -8.39
CA GLY A 344 -1.71 -17.19 -9.71
C GLY A 344 -3.13 -17.70 -9.96
N GLY A 345 -3.76 -18.37 -8.98
CA GLY A 345 -5.14 -18.81 -9.04
C GLY A 345 -6.15 -17.69 -8.72
N SER A 346 -7.39 -17.87 -9.16
CA SER A 346 -8.53 -16.99 -8.89
C SER A 346 -9.50 -17.55 -7.84
N GLU A 347 -9.15 -18.67 -7.20
CA GLU A 347 -9.97 -19.39 -6.24
C GLU A 347 -9.34 -19.35 -4.86
N PHE A 348 -10.13 -18.94 -3.87
CA PHE A 348 -9.71 -18.81 -2.48
C PHE A 348 -10.68 -19.60 -1.61
N TRP A 349 -10.15 -20.55 -0.85
CA TRP A 349 -10.94 -21.56 -0.16
C TRP A 349 -10.80 -21.34 1.34
N LEU A 350 -11.88 -21.00 2.04
CA LEU A 350 -11.94 -20.94 3.49
C LEU A 350 -12.64 -22.18 4.04
N ALA A 351 -12.04 -22.82 5.05
CA ALA A 351 -12.66 -23.97 5.68
C ALA A 351 -13.85 -23.51 6.53
N PHE A 352 -15.02 -24.12 6.30
CA PHE A 352 -16.29 -23.77 6.98
C PHE A 352 -16.16 -23.76 8.51
N ASN A 353 -15.43 -24.73 9.07
CA ASN A 353 -15.24 -24.92 10.51
C ASN A 353 -14.08 -24.09 11.10
N ARG A 354 -13.41 -23.25 10.29
CA ARG A 354 -12.30 -22.37 10.71
C ARG A 354 -12.64 -20.88 10.57
N VAL A 355 -13.92 -20.55 10.45
CA VAL A 355 -14.43 -19.17 10.51
C VAL A 355 -15.53 -19.09 11.56
N GLY A 356 -15.77 -17.89 12.08
CA GLY A 356 -16.94 -17.61 12.91
C GLY A 356 -18.01 -16.87 12.13
N TYR A 357 -19.25 -16.93 12.61
CA TYR A 357 -20.40 -16.28 12.01
C TYR A 357 -20.91 -15.19 12.94
N ARG A 358 -21.27 -14.04 12.36
CA ARG A 358 -21.93 -12.93 13.06
C ARG A 358 -23.43 -12.98 12.82
N GLU A 359 -24.12 -13.78 13.63
CA GLU A 359 -25.59 -13.87 13.67
C GLU A 359 -26.28 -12.56 14.10
#